data_AF-A0A9E3WIV1-F1
#
_entry.id   AF-A0A9E3WIV1-F1
#
_cell.length_a   1.000
_cell.length_b   1.000
_cell.length_c   1.000
_cell.angle_alpha   90.00
_cell.angle_beta   90.00
_cell.angle_gamma   90.00
#
_symmetry.space_group_name_H-M   'P 1'
#
loop_
_entity.id
_entity.type
_entity.pdbx_description
1 polymer ?
#
loop_
_entity_poly.entity_id
_entity_poly.type
_entity_poly.pdbx_seq_one_letter_code
_entity_poly.pdbx_strand_id
1 'polypeptide(L)' 'MPYRRKKGSDTWHWCKNCSNWPTTPGTYEEQYTKPTTGELDNECKAKEQAGTCQK' A
#
# COMPACT_ATOMS: atom_id res chain seq x y z
N MET A 1 8.13 7.20 -1.73
CA MET A 1 7.17 6.30 -2.41
C MET A 1 5.87 6.39 -1.64
N PRO A 2 4.72 6.65 -2.30
CA PRO A 2 3.47 6.85 -1.60
C PRO A 2 2.93 5.53 -1.04
N TYR A 3 2.37 5.59 0.16
CA TYR A 3 1.47 4.58 0.68
C TYR A 3 0.08 4.88 0.11
N ARG A 4 -0.61 3.86 -0.38
CA ARG A 4 -1.98 3.96 -0.88
C ARG A 4 -2.89 3.01 -0.11
N ARG A 5 -4.08 3.46 0.25
CA ARG A 5 -5.17 2.60 0.71
C ARG A 5 -6.45 2.92 -0.03
N LYS A 6 -7.31 1.93 -0.24
CA LYS A 6 -8.65 2.21 -0.79
C LYS A 6 -9.45 3.05 0.20
N LYS A 7 -10.28 3.98 -0.28
CA LYS A 7 -11.20 4.75 0.56
C LYS A 7 -12.16 3.79 1.25
N GLY A 8 -12.26 3.85 2.58
CA GLY A 8 -13.04 2.91 3.39
C GLY A 8 -12.34 1.58 3.70
N SER A 9 -11.11 1.38 3.24
CA SER A 9 -10.24 0.28 3.68
C SER A 9 -9.30 0.78 4.76
N ASP A 10 -8.95 -0.07 5.72
CA ASP A 10 -7.96 0.24 6.75
C ASP A 10 -6.53 -0.19 6.36
N THR A 11 -6.41 -0.98 5.28
CA THR A 11 -5.14 -1.55 4.83
C THR A 11 -4.38 -0.64 3.86
N TRP A 12 -3.12 -0.38 4.18
CA TRP A 12 -2.16 0.38 3.38
C TRP A 12 -1.23 -0.52 2.57
N HIS A 13 -1.04 -0.13 1.31
CA HIS A 13 -0.15 -0.76 0.35
C HIS A 13 0.98 0.23 0.01
N TRP A 14 2.20 -0.25 -0.18
CA TRP A 14 3.36 0.55 -0.63
C TRP A 14 4.14 -0.10 -1.77
N CYS A 15 3.77 -1.32 -2.16
CA CYS A 15 4.32 -1.99 -3.33
C CYS A 15 3.33 -1.85 -4.49
N LYS A 16 3.73 -1.17 -5.57
CA LYS A 16 2.98 -1.03 -6.83
C LYS A 16 2.67 -2.35 -7.51
N ASN A 17 3.50 -3.36 -7.27
CA ASN A 17 3.27 -4.73 -7.75
C ASN A 17 2.45 -5.59 -6.78
N CYS A 18 1.89 -5.02 -5.70
CA CYS A 18 0.92 -5.72 -4.85
C CYS A 18 -0.37 -5.99 -5.64
N SER A 19 -0.95 -7.18 -5.45
CA SER A 19 -2.18 -7.57 -6.14
C SER A 19 -3.37 -6.67 -5.78
N ASN A 20 -3.34 -6.09 -4.57
CA ASN A 20 -4.35 -5.17 -4.08
C ASN A 20 -3.98 -3.70 -4.24
N TRP A 21 -2.89 -3.39 -4.95
CA TRP A 21 -2.44 -2.02 -5.15
C TRP A 21 -3.54 -1.15 -5.79
N PRO A 22 -3.96 -0.06 -5.15
CA PRO A 22 -4.97 0.82 -5.72
C PRO A 22 -4.43 1.59 -6.93
N THR A 23 -5.02 1.34 -8.10
CA THR A 23 -4.65 1.99 -9.37
C THR A 23 -5.66 3.03 -9.85
N THR A 24 -6.93 2.90 -9.46
CA THR A 24 -8.01 3.80 -9.90
C THR A 24 -7.97 5.15 -9.17
N PRO A 25 -7.70 6.27 -9.85
CA PRO A 25 -7.67 7.58 -9.22
C PRO A 25 -9.01 7.93 -8.58
N GLY A 26 -8.98 8.56 -7.40
CA GLY A 26 -10.19 8.96 -6.67
C GLY A 26 -10.82 7.87 -5.80
N THR A 27 -10.42 6.60 -5.93
CA THR A 27 -10.89 5.49 -5.07
C THR A 27 -9.93 5.14 -3.94
N TYR A 28 -8.79 5.81 -3.86
CA TYR A 28 -7.77 5.60 -2.84
C TYR A 28 -7.33 6.91 -2.20
N GLU A 29 -6.79 6.80 -1.00
CA GLU A 29 -6.03 7.85 -0.32
C GLU A 29 -4.55 7.53 -0.48
N GLU A 30 -3.73 8.55 -0.71
CA GLU A 30 -2.29 8.40 -0.76
C GLU A 30 -1.59 9.35 0.21
N GLN A 31 -0.50 8.87 0.81
CA GLN A 31 0.34 9.67 1.70
C GLN A 31 1.80 9.27 1.54
N TYR A 32 2.70 10.21 1.81
CA TYR A 32 4.14 10.00 1.63
C TYR A 32 4.86 9.59 2.92
N THR A 33 4.17 9.67 4.06
CA THR A 33 4.67 9.24 5.36
C THR A 33 4.13 7.86 5.69
N LYS A 34 4.90 7.10 6.47
CA LYS A 34 4.45 5.80 6.97
C LYS A 34 3.17 6.01 7.80
N PRO A 35 2.09 5.26 7.53
CA PRO A 35 0.87 5.36 8.31
C PRO A 35 1.12 5.05 9.78
N THR A 36 0.60 5.90 10.66
CA THR A 36 0.52 5.65 12.11
C THR A 36 -0.79 4.95 12.48
N THR A 37 -1.76 4.95 11.57
CA THR A 37 -3.06 4.31 11.70
C THR A 37 -3.30 3.38 10.52
N GLY A 38 -4.09 2.34 10.75
CA GLY A 38 -4.40 1.34 9.75
C GLY A 38 -3.50 0.11 9.78
N GLU A 39 -3.88 -0.90 9.01
CA GLU A 39 -3.11 -2.12 8.83
C GLU A 39 -2.13 -1.98 7.65
N LEU A 40 -0.98 -2.64 7.74
CA LEU A 40 -0.04 -2.76 6.61
C LEU A 40 -0.31 -4.08 5.88
N ASP A 41 -0.50 -4.00 4.57
CA ASP A 41 -0.77 -5.17 3.73
C ASP A 41 0.31 -6.25 3.84
N ASN A 42 -0.10 -7.48 4.09
CA ASN A 42 0.82 -8.60 4.34
C ASN A 42 1.57 -9.02 3.06
N GLU A 43 0.98 -8.86 1.88
CA GLU A 43 1.66 -9.12 0.61
C GLU A 43 2.80 -8.11 0.39
N CYS A 44 2.54 -6.82 0.68
CA CYS A 44 3.58 -5.80 0.66
C CYS A 44 4.71 -6.09 1.67
N LYS A 45 4.41 -6.52 2.90
CA LYS A 45 5.44 -6.95 3.88
C LYS A 45 6.29 -8.08 3.34
N ALA A 46 5.65 -9.13 2.81
CA ALA A 46 6.35 -10.29 2.27
C ALA A 46 7.24 -9.92 1.08
N LYS A 47 6.74 -9.08 0.16
CA LYS A 47 7.51 -8.60 -1.00
C LYS A 47 8.67 -7.71 -0.60
N GLU A 48 8.51 -6.87 0.43
CA GLU A 48 9.59 -6.05 0.95
C GLU A 48 10.67 -6.91 1.62
N GLN A 49 10.28 -7.90 2.42
CA GLN A 49 11.21 -8.88 3.01
C GLN A 49 11.94 -9.71 1.95
N ALA A 50 11.26 -10.08 0.86
CA ALA A 50 11.84 -10.80 -0.25
C ALA A 50 12.65 -9.92 -1.22
N GLY A 51 12.68 -8.59 -1.04
CA GLY A 51 13.35 -7.66 -1.95
C GLY A 51 12.68 -7.52 -3.33
N THR A 52 11.43 -7.95 -3.48
CA THR A 52 10.66 -7.91 -4.75
C THR A 52 9.60 -6.81 -4.78
N CYS A 53 9.48 -6.02 -3.72
CA CYS A 53 8.55 -4.89 -3.64
C CYS A 53 8.96 -3.76 -4.60
N GLN A 54 8.08 -3.44 -5.56
CA GLN A 54 8.27 -2.28 -6.43
C GLN A 54 7.59 -1.07 -5.80
N LYS A 55 8.33 -0.23 -5.10
CA LYS A 55 7.76 0.94 -4.42
C LYS A 55 7.32 2.02 -5.42
#